data_AF-A0A9X5X9P9-F1
#
_entry.id   AF-A0A9X5X9P9-F1
#
_cell.length_a   1.000
_cell.length_b   1.000
_cell.length_c   1.000
_cell.angle_alpha   90.00
_cell.angle_beta   90.00
_cell.angle_gamma   90.00
#
_symmetry.space_group_name_H-M   'P 1'
#
loop_
_entity.id
_entity.type
_entity.pdbx_description
1 polymer ?
#
loop_
_entity_poly.entity_id
_entity_poly.type
_entity_poly.pdbx_seq_one_letter_code
_entity_poly.pdbx_strand_id
1 'polypeptide(L)' 'MDTMHAVRGHRRGGPEQLTYELAPRPVPGPGEVLVGVRSASITPDELVWDATWTDSFDGSGSA' A
#
# COMPACT_ATOMS: atom_id res chain seq x y z
N MET A 1 -2.95 -18.39 -8.13
CA MET A 1 -2.98 -17.87 -6.74
C MET A 1 -3.49 -16.46 -6.88
N ASP A 2 -4.74 -16.20 -6.54
CA ASP A 2 -5.38 -14.90 -6.84
C ASP A 2 -5.19 -13.90 -5.68
N THR A 3 -4.48 -14.34 -4.64
CA THR A 3 -4.23 -13.61 -3.42
C THR A 3 -2.74 -13.52 -3.09
N MET A 4 -2.41 -12.60 -2.18
CA MET A 4 -1.10 -12.41 -1.56
C MET A 4 -1.29 -12.08 -0.08
N HIS A 5 -0.25 -12.24 0.74
CA HIS A 5 -0.29 -11.80 2.13
C HIS A 5 -0.04 -10.29 2.21
N ALA A 6 -0.80 -9.58 3.04
CA ALA A 6 -0.67 -8.15 3.25
C ALA A 6 -0.95 -7.78 4.71
N VAL A 7 -0.33 -6.69 5.18
CA VAL A 7 -0.73 -5.99 6.39
C VAL A 7 -1.69 -4.87 5.97
N ARG A 8 -2.93 -4.88 6.44
CA ARG A 8 -4.00 -3.97 5.99
C ARG A 8 -4.65 -3.24 7.17
N GLY A 9 -4.80 -1.92 7.03
CA GLY A 9 -5.63 -1.10 7.91
C GLY A 9 -7.00 -0.86 7.29
N HIS A 10 -8.07 -1.32 7.93
CA HIS A 10 -9.44 -1.16 7.40
C HIS A 10 -10.09 0.17 7.81
N ARG A 11 -9.49 0.90 8.76
CA ARG A 11 -9.91 2.20 9.25
C ARG A 11 -8.69 2.99 9.71
N ARG A 12 -8.81 4.32 9.73
CA ARG A 12 -7.78 5.21 10.29
C ARG A 12 -7.57 4.92 11.78
N GLY A 13 -6.33 5.03 12.24
CA GLY A 13 -5.93 4.76 13.63
C GLY A 13 -4.48 4.33 13.71
N GLY A 14 -4.07 3.81 14.87
CA GLY A 14 -2.71 3.33 15.08
C GLY A 14 -2.50 1.88 14.60
N PRO A 15 -1.37 1.26 14.99
CA PRO A 15 -1.03 -0.12 14.64
C PRO A 15 -2.10 -1.15 15.03
N GLU A 16 -2.94 -0.85 16.04
CA GLU A 16 -4.03 -1.72 16.47
C GLU A 16 -5.13 -1.92 15.42
N GLN A 17 -5.12 -1.13 14.34
CA GLN A 17 -6.02 -1.30 13.19
C GLN A 17 -5.47 -2.23 12.11
N LEU A 18 -4.21 -2.66 12.23
CA LEU A 18 -3.54 -3.47 11.22
C LEU A 18 -3.85 -4.96 11.40
N THR A 19 -4.22 -5.61 10.30
CA THR A 19 -4.45 -7.05 10.23
C THR A 19 -3.53 -7.68 9.19
N TYR A 20 -2.89 -8.80 9.55
CA TYR A 20 -2.16 -9.62 8.58
C TYR A 20 -3.11 -10.64 7.97
N GLU A 21 -3.36 -10.54 6.67
CA GLU A 21 -4.40 -11.31 5.98
C GLU A 21 -4.07 -11.56 4.51
N LEU A 22 -4.89 -12.40 3.86
CA LEU A 22 -4.87 -12.57 2.41
C LEU A 22 -5.66 -11.43 1.74
N ALA A 23 -5.04 -10.80 0.76
CA ALA A 23 -5.64 -9.76 -0.08
C ALA A 23 -5.60 -10.17 -1.55
N PRO A 24 -6.48 -9.62 -2.42
CA PRO A 24 -6.38 -9.81 -3.86
C PRO A 24 -5.01 -9.40 -4.39
N ARG A 25 -4.46 -10.16 -5.32
CA ARG A 25 -3.22 -9.80 -6.00
C ARG A 25 -3.50 -8.69 -7.01
N PRO A 26 -2.76 -7.57 -6.98
CA PRO A 26 -2.95 -6.50 -7.95
C PRO A 26 -2.53 -6.95 -9.36
N VAL A 27 -3.20 -6.39 -10.37
CA VAL A 27 -2.87 -6.56 -11.78
C VAL A 27 -2.38 -5.21 -12.31
N PRO A 28 -1.13 -5.09 -12.78
CA PRO A 28 -0.58 -3.82 -13.23
C PRO A 28 -1.27 -3.34 -14.52
N GLY A 29 -1.56 -2.04 -14.58
CA GLY A 29 -2.01 -1.34 -15.78
C GLY A 29 -0.87 -0.95 -16.73
N PRO A 30 -1.16 -0.22 -17.82
CA PRO A 30 -0.14 0.28 -18.74
C PRO A 30 0.88 1.17 -18.02
N GLY A 31 2.17 0.83 -18.14
CA GLY A 31 3.27 1.56 -17.50
C GLY A 31 3.56 1.18 -16.05
N GLU A 32 2.79 0.27 -15.46
CA GLU A 32 3.00 -0.23 -14.10
C GLU A 32 3.72 -1.58 -14.08
N VAL A 33 4.28 -1.93 -12.91
CA VAL A 33 4.93 -3.23 -12.68
C VAL A 33 4.43 -3.86 -11.39
N LEU A 34 4.35 -5.19 -11.35
CA LEU A 34 4.07 -5.95 -10.13
C LEU A 34 5.38 -6.34 -9.45
N VAL A 35 5.59 -5.85 -8.22
CA VAL A 35 6.82 -6.10 -7.45
C VAL A 35 6.59 -7.20 -6.41
N GLY A 36 7.45 -8.22 -6.42
CA GLY A 36 7.54 -9.20 -5.33
C GLY A 36 8.28 -8.61 -4.13
N VAL A 37 7.54 -8.04 -3.16
CA VAL A 37 8.13 -7.38 -1.99
C VAL A 37 8.88 -8.40 -1.11
N ARG A 38 10.17 -8.15 -0.88
CA ARG A 38 11.01 -8.95 0.04
C ARG A 38 11.01 -8.40 1.46
N SER A 39 10.98 -7.07 1.59
CA SER A 39 10.95 -6.34 2.85
C SER A 39 10.22 -5.02 2.66
N ALA A 40 9.54 -4.55 3.72
CA ALA A 40 8.94 -3.22 3.80
C ALA A 40 9.36 -2.58 5.13
N SER A 41 9.34 -1.24 5.19
CA SER A 41 9.66 -0.45 6.37
C SER A 41 8.51 0.49 6.70
N ILE A 42 8.46 0.90 7.97
CA ILE A 42 7.54 1.93 8.49
C ILE A 42 8.36 3.11 9.00
N THR A 43 7.85 4.32 8.75
CA THR A 43 8.34 5.58 9.31
C THR A 43 7.55 5.95 10.57
N PRO A 44 8.14 6.60 11.59
CA PRO A 44 7.38 7.08 12.74
C PRO A 44 6.15 7.89 12.33
N ASP A 45 5.04 7.64 13.01
CA ASP A 45 3.74 8.30 12.83
C ASP A 45 3.07 8.09 11.46
N GLU A 46 3.61 7.29 10.54
CA GLU A 46 3.05 7.17 9.18
C GLU A 46 1.61 6.65 9.13
N LEU A 47 1.18 5.88 10.14
CA LEU A 47 -0.18 5.34 10.22
C LEU A 47 -1.25 6.41 10.55
N VAL A 48 -0.84 7.56 11.08
CA VAL A 48 -1.75 8.66 11.43
C VAL A 48 -1.71 9.80 10.43
N TRP A 49 -0.84 9.74 9.41
CA TRP A 49 -0.78 10.75 8.37
C TRP A 49 -2.06 10.78 7.52
N ASP A 50 -2.35 11.94 6.95
CA ASP A 50 -3.31 12.00 5.86
C ASP A 50 -2.76 11.31 4.62
N ALA A 51 -3.63 10.62 3.89
CA ALA A 51 -3.23 9.92 2.67
C ALA A 51 -2.69 10.95 1.66
N THR A 52 -1.41 10.83 1.34
CA THR A 52 -0.72 11.69 0.37
C THR A 52 -0.61 11.05 -1.01
N TRP A 53 -1.00 9.78 -1.16
CA TRP A 53 -0.94 9.06 -2.43
C TRP A 53 -2.26 9.11 -3.19
N THR A 54 -2.15 9.19 -4.52
CA THR A 54 -3.24 8.96 -5.47
C THR A 54 -2.89 7.72 -6.31
N ASP A 55 -3.89 6.93 -6.71
CA ASP A 55 -3.72 5.80 -7.63
C ASP A 55 -3.63 6.24 -9.11
N SER A 56 -3.78 7.55 -9.36
CA SER A 56 -3.68 8.17 -10.68
C SER A 56 -2.41 9.03 -10.75
N PHE A 57 -1.49 8.64 -11.63
CA PHE A 57 -0.32 9.46 -11.95
C PHE A 57 -0.75 10.59 -12.89
N ASP A 58 -0.84 11.81 -12.37
CA ASP A 58 -1.18 13.01 -13.13
C ASP A 58 0.05 13.67 -13.80
N GLY A 59 1.24 13.10 -13.61
CA GLY A 59 2.49 13.63 -14.14
C GLY A 59 2.98 14.91 -13.47
N SER A 60 2.35 15.36 -12.38
CA SER A 60 2.70 16.62 -11.70
C SER A 60 3.71 16.46 -10.56
N GLY A 61 4.04 15.22 -10.16
CA GLY A 61 5.03 14.93 -9.13
C GLY A 61 6.43 15.34 -9.57
N SER A 62 6.93 16.47 -9.05
CA SER A 62 8.35 16.81 -9.15
C SER A 62 9.15 15.90 -8.22
N ALA A 63 10.22 15.30 -8.76
CA ALA A 63 11.22 14.54 -8.01
C ALA A 63 11.90 15.39 -6.94
#